data_AF-A0AA40KZ08-F1
#
_entry.id   AF-A0AA40KZ08-F1
#
_cell.length_a   1.000
_cell.length_b   1.000
_cell.length_c   1.000
_cell.angle_alpha   90.00
_cell.angle_beta   90.00
_cell.angle_gamma   90.00
#
_symmetry.space_group_name_H-M   'P 1'
#
loop_
_entity.id
_entity.type
_entity.pdbx_description
1 polymer ?
#
loop_
_entity_poly.entity_id
_entity_poly.type
_entity_poly.pdbx_seq_one_letter_code
_entity_poly.pdbx_strand_id
1 'polypeptide(L)'
;MSWIPPNLASLCPPNSTLSSCQPSTFMFLTLVAHLFGYSKDDSYPNYDTEKEYDFIIVGAGSAGCVLANRLSEIKNWKILLLEAGIEEPEVAEIPSFVSMLAGSNIDWMYRMQPDQHSCRSRKERSCAMPRGKVRKNLF
;
A
#
# COMPACT_ATOMS: atom_id res chain seq x y z
N MET A 1 9.20 -7.03 -5.12
CA MET A 1 9.28 -5.58 -5.41
C MET A 1 9.57 -4.81 -4.12
N SER A 2 10.00 -3.55 -4.16
CA SER A 2 10.32 -2.77 -2.97
C SER A 2 9.37 -1.59 -2.72
N TRP A 3 9.19 -1.28 -1.44
CA TRP A 3 8.51 -0.08 -0.97
C TRP A 3 9.34 1.17 -1.26
N ILE A 4 8.66 2.21 -1.74
CA ILE A 4 9.23 3.51 -2.03
C ILE A 4 8.50 4.54 -1.15
N PRO A 5 9.20 5.24 -0.24
CA PRO A 5 8.59 6.23 0.65
C PRO A 5 7.96 7.39 -0.11
N PRO A 6 7.04 8.14 0.53
CA PRO A 6 6.43 9.33 -0.08
C PRO A 6 7.49 10.34 -0.51
N ASN A 7 7.26 10.97 -1.66
CA ASN A 7 8.09 12.08 -2.10
C ASN A 7 7.75 13.35 -1.30
N LEU A 8 8.60 13.66 -0.32
CA LEU A 8 8.44 14.83 0.56
C LEU A 8 9.03 16.12 -0.01
N ALA A 9 9.63 16.12 -1.20
CA ALA A 9 10.31 17.30 -1.75
C ALA A 9 9.38 18.51 -1.89
N SER A 10 8.10 18.28 -2.20
CA SER A 10 7.09 19.34 -2.30
C SER A 10 6.66 19.94 -0.95
N LEU A 11 6.91 19.24 0.15
CA LEU A 11 6.55 19.65 1.52
C LEU A 11 7.72 20.31 2.26
N CYS A 12 8.94 20.17 1.75
CA CYS A 12 10.16 20.69 2.34
C CYS A 12 10.69 21.89 1.54
N PRO A 13 10.18 23.12 1.79
CA PRO A 13 10.74 24.32 1.17
C PRO A 13 12.20 24.54 1.60
N PRO A 14 13.01 25.24 0.79
CA PRO A 14 14.38 25.61 1.18
C PRO A 14 14.36 26.37 2.52
N ASN A 15 15.26 26.01 3.44
CA ASN A 15 15.35 26.51 4.81
C ASN A 15 14.19 26.13 5.77
N SER A 16 13.44 25.08 5.47
CA SER A 16 12.47 24.49 6.39
C SER A 16 13.13 24.03 7.71
N THR A 17 12.58 24.46 8.85
CA THR A 17 12.94 23.95 10.19
C THR A 17 12.10 22.76 10.64
N LEU A 18 11.19 22.26 9.78
CA LEU A 18 10.40 21.06 10.06
C LEU A 18 11.35 19.88 10.27
N SER A 19 11.19 19.17 11.38
CA SER A 19 11.98 17.97 11.70
C SER A 19 11.91 16.94 10.58
N SER A 20 10.75 16.79 9.93
CA SER A 20 10.54 15.88 8.79
C SER A 20 11.40 16.18 7.56
N CYS A 21 12.00 17.36 7.49
CA CYS A 21 12.84 17.81 6.37
C CYS A 21 14.34 17.83 6.72
N GLN A 22 14.73 17.36 7.91
CA GLN A 22 16.13 17.29 8.29
C GLN A 22 16.85 16.12 7.60
N PRO A 23 18.17 16.24 7.31
CA PRO A 23 18.95 15.15 6.72
C PRO A 23 18.91 13.85 7.54
N SER A 24 18.82 13.95 8.87
CA SER A 24 18.69 12.81 9.78
C SER A 24 17.41 12.00 9.52
N THR A 25 16.29 12.67 9.24
CA THR A 25 15.04 12.00 8.90
C THR A 25 15.15 11.29 7.55
N PHE A 26 15.79 11.91 6.55
CA PHE A 26 16.02 11.22 5.27
C PHE A 26 16.90 9.99 5.46
N MET A 27 18.00 10.07 6.22
CA MET A 27 18.82 8.90 6.54
C MET A 27 18.01 7.81 7.25
N PHE A 28 17.18 8.18 8.22
CA PHE A 28 16.29 7.24 8.89
C PHE A 28 15.31 6.57 7.91
N LEU A 29 14.65 7.34 7.04
CA LEU A 29 13.75 6.81 6.02
C LEU A 29 14.46 5.86 5.06
N THR A 30 15.68 6.20 4.62
CA THR A 30 16.49 5.32 3.77
C THR A 30 16.89 4.04 4.49
N LEU A 31 17.24 4.11 5.78
CA LEU A 31 17.54 2.94 6.59
C LEU A 31 16.32 2.04 6.75
N VAL A 32 15.15 2.62 7.05
CA VAL A 32 13.89 1.87 7.15
C VAL A 32 13.53 1.21 5.82
N ALA A 33 13.64 1.95 4.70
CA ALA A 33 13.39 1.39 3.38
C ALA A 33 14.36 0.25 3.05
N HIS A 34 15.62 0.35 3.47
CA HIS A 34 16.61 -0.70 3.24
C HIS A 34 16.37 -1.95 4.10
N LEU A 35 16.00 -1.77 5.38
CA LEU A 35 15.80 -2.87 6.32
C LEU A 35 14.44 -3.56 6.15
N PHE A 36 13.38 -2.79 5.87
CA PHE A 36 11.99 -3.27 5.92
C PHE A 36 11.21 -3.00 4.62
N GLY A 37 11.79 -2.28 3.67
CA GLY A 37 11.10 -1.95 2.43
C GLY A 37 11.04 -3.09 1.42
N TYR A 38 11.71 -4.21 1.69
CA TYR A 38 11.62 -5.37 0.81
C TYR A 38 10.30 -6.10 1.01
N SER A 39 9.69 -6.46 -0.12
CA SER A 39 8.62 -7.43 -0.16
C SER A 39 9.19 -8.79 -0.52
N LYS A 40 8.74 -9.83 0.18
CA LYS A 40 9.12 -11.23 -0.07
C LYS A 40 8.38 -11.76 -1.29
N ASP A 41 8.68 -11.22 -2.46
CA ASP A 41 8.30 -11.82 -3.74
C ASP A 41 9.28 -12.97 -4.08
N ASP A 42 9.43 -13.94 -3.19
CA ASP A 42 10.18 -15.14 -3.49
C ASP A 42 9.20 -16.17 -4.07
N SER A 43 9.21 -16.31 -5.39
CA SER A 43 8.64 -17.48 -6.07
C SER A 43 7.12 -17.51 -6.17
N TYR A 44 6.48 -16.52 -6.79
CA TYR A 44 5.23 -16.87 -7.48
C TYR A 44 5.62 -17.70 -8.70
N PRO A 45 5.23 -18.99 -8.77
CA PRO A 45 5.35 -19.72 -10.01
C PRO A 45 4.62 -18.90 -11.07
N ASN A 46 5.13 -18.93 -12.30
CA ASN A 46 4.37 -18.43 -13.43
C ASN A 46 3.09 -19.29 -13.47
N TYR A 47 2.01 -18.81 -12.87
CA TYR A 47 0.75 -19.54 -12.87
C TYR A 47 0.34 -19.62 -14.33
N ASP A 48 0.16 -20.85 -14.80
CA ASP A 48 -0.46 -21.05 -16.11
C ASP A 48 -1.87 -20.49 -15.97
N THR A 49 -2.06 -19.25 -16.42
CA THR A 49 -3.31 -18.55 -16.28
C THR A 49 -4.33 -19.32 -17.10
N GLU A 50 -5.26 -19.96 -16.40
CA GLU A 50 -6.35 -20.63 -17.06
C GLU A 50 -7.21 -19.60 -17.80
N LYS A 51 -7.82 -20.01 -18.91
CA LYS A 51 -8.71 -19.13 -19.67
C LYS A 51 -10.03 -18.88 -18.96
N GLU A 52 -10.40 -19.74 -18.01
CA GLU A 52 -11.71 -19.76 -17.37
C GLU A 52 -11.58 -19.98 -15.85
N TYR A 53 -12.35 -19.21 -15.09
CA TYR A 53 -12.47 -19.29 -13.63
C TYR A 53 -13.95 -19.26 -13.26
N ASP A 54 -14.33 -19.96 -12.21
CA ASP A 54 -15.70 -19.92 -11.68
C ASP A 54 -15.98 -18.57 -11.00
N PHE A 55 -14.98 -18.03 -10.32
CA PHE A 55 -15.07 -16.75 -9.64
C PHE A 55 -13.82 -15.90 -9.88
N ILE A 56 -14.03 -14.61 -10.16
CA ILE A 56 -12.98 -13.61 -10.22
C ILE A 56 -13.23 -12.59 -9.12
N ILE A 57 -12.31 -12.48 -8.18
CA ILE A 57 -12.32 -11.54 -7.08
C ILE A 57 -11.34 -10.42 -7.41
N VAL A 58 -11.83 -9.18 -7.45
CA VAL A 58 -11.00 -8.00 -7.71
C VAL A 58 -10.80 -7.26 -6.40
N GLY A 59 -9.55 -7.22 -5.95
CA GLY A 59 -9.08 -6.61 -4.70
C GLY A 59 -8.79 -7.64 -3.62
N ALA A 60 -7.51 -7.85 -3.31
CA ALA A 60 -7.03 -8.67 -2.20
C ALA A 60 -6.90 -7.86 -0.89
N GLY A 61 -7.90 -7.04 -0.62
CA GLY A 61 -8.07 -6.41 0.70
C GLY A 61 -8.65 -7.39 1.73
N SER A 62 -8.95 -6.90 2.93
CA SER A 62 -9.45 -7.74 4.05
C SER A 62 -10.65 -8.61 3.66
N ALA A 63 -11.62 -8.05 2.92
CA ALA A 63 -12.80 -8.79 2.48
C ALA A 63 -12.50 -9.78 1.36
N GLY A 64 -11.73 -9.37 0.34
CA GLY A 64 -11.42 -10.21 -0.82
C GLY A 64 -10.58 -11.43 -0.45
N CYS A 65 -9.63 -11.26 0.46
CA CYS A 65 -8.82 -12.35 1.01
C CYS A 65 -9.66 -13.38 1.78
N VAL A 66 -10.58 -12.93 2.63
CA VAL A 66 -11.49 -13.83 3.37
C VAL A 66 -12.42 -14.56 2.40
N LEU A 67 -12.97 -13.87 1.41
CA LEU A 67 -13.83 -14.47 0.40
C LEU A 67 -13.09 -15.52 -0.43
N ALA A 68 -11.89 -15.19 -0.92
CA ALA A 68 -11.04 -16.10 -1.68
C ALA A 68 -10.74 -17.37 -0.88
N ASN A 69 -10.35 -17.21 0.39
CA ASN A 69 -10.09 -18.34 1.29
C ASN A 69 -11.31 -19.27 1.40
N ARG A 70 -12.51 -18.72 1.65
CA ARG A 70 -13.73 -19.53 1.79
C ARG A 70 -14.15 -20.22 0.50
N LEU A 71 -14.08 -19.53 -0.63
CA LEU A 71 -14.44 -20.16 -1.92
C LEU A 71 -13.43 -21.26 -2.30
N SER A 72 -12.15 -21.07 -1.97
CA SER A 72 -11.08 -22.05 -2.25
C SER A 72 -11.18 -23.34 -1.42
N GLU A 73 -11.98 -23.37 -0.34
CA GLU A 73 -12.26 -24.60 0.41
C GLU A 73 -12.96 -25.67 -0.46
N ILE A 74 -13.67 -25.23 -1.50
CA ILE A 74 -14.31 -26.12 -2.47
C ILE A 74 -13.35 -26.39 -3.64
N LYS A 75 -12.72 -27.56 -3.63
CA LYS A 75 -11.67 -27.98 -4.59
C LYS A 75 -12.07 -27.94 -6.07
N ASN A 76 -13.36 -27.97 -6.37
CA ASN A 76 -13.86 -27.96 -7.75
C ASN A 76 -13.96 -26.55 -8.33
N TRP A 77 -13.90 -25.50 -7.50
CA TRP A 77 -14.00 -24.13 -7.97
C TRP A 77 -12.62 -23.55 -8.24
N LYS A 78 -12.47 -22.95 -9.43
CA LYS A 78 -11.29 -22.19 -9.83
C LYS A 78 -11.52 -20.72 -9.49
N ILE A 79 -10.69 -20.20 -8.58
CA ILE A 79 -10.81 -18.84 -8.06
C ILE A 79 -9.62 -18.02 -8.54
N LEU A 80 -9.87 -16.90 -9.20
CA LEU A 80 -8.85 -15.90 -9.53
C LEU A 80 -8.97 -14.71 -8.58
N LEU A 81 -7.89 -14.38 -7.86
CA LEU A 81 -7.80 -13.18 -7.03
C LEU A 81 -6.84 -12.18 -7.69
N LEU A 82 -7.36 -11.01 -8.05
CA LEU A 82 -6.59 -9.93 -8.66
C LEU A 82 -6.35 -8.82 -7.64
N GLU A 83 -5.12 -8.33 -7.57
CA GLU A 83 -4.76 -7.17 -6.74
C GLU A 83 -3.84 -6.24 -7.54
N ALA A 84 -4.08 -4.94 -7.44
CA ALA A 84 -3.30 -3.94 -8.19
C ALA A 84 -1.98 -3.59 -7.48
N GLY A 85 -1.90 -3.87 -6.18
CA GLY A 85 -0.72 -3.69 -5.35
C GLY A 85 0.34 -4.75 -5.51
N ILE A 86 1.51 -4.43 -4.98
CA ILE A 86 2.60 -5.38 -4.77
C ILE A 86 2.29 -6.27 -3.55
N GLU A 87 3.05 -7.35 -3.37
CA GLU A 87 3.08 -8.07 -2.10
C GLU A 87 3.41 -7.12 -0.93
N GLU A 88 2.73 -7.30 0.20
CA GLU A 88 2.86 -6.43 1.37
C GLU A 88 4.33 -6.41 1.87
N PRO A 89 5.01 -5.25 1.86
CA PRO A 89 6.39 -5.14 2.34
C PRO A 89 6.43 -5.17 3.88
N GLU A 90 7.52 -5.64 4.47
CA GLU A 90 7.64 -5.80 5.94
C GLU A 90 7.41 -4.49 6.71
N VAL A 91 7.75 -3.34 6.12
CA VAL A 91 7.50 -2.01 6.69
C VAL A 91 6.01 -1.76 7.00
N ALA A 92 5.10 -2.41 6.28
CA ALA A 92 3.66 -2.29 6.49
C ALA A 92 3.14 -3.11 7.68
N GLU A 93 3.90 -4.12 8.13
CA GLU A 93 3.55 -4.93 9.29
C GLU A 93 3.81 -4.21 10.62
N ILE A 94 4.63 -3.16 10.60
CA ILE A 94 5.05 -2.41 11.79
C ILE A 94 4.03 -1.28 12.06
N PRO A 95 3.18 -1.36 13.11
CA PRO A 95 2.09 -0.40 13.31
C PRO A 95 2.56 1.04 13.54
N SER A 96 3.74 1.22 14.15
CA SER A 96 4.32 2.55 14.40
C SER A 96 4.75 3.28 13.12
N PHE A 97 4.86 2.58 11.98
CA PHE A 97 5.25 3.16 10.70
C PHE A 97 4.07 3.61 9.82
N VAL A 98 2.82 3.49 10.30
CA VAL A 98 1.62 3.85 9.52
C VAL A 98 1.69 5.24 8.87
N SER A 99 2.26 6.24 9.55
CA SER A 99 2.40 7.60 9.03
C SER A 99 3.37 7.72 7.85
N MET A 100 4.31 6.78 7.72
CA MET A 100 5.28 6.73 6.63
C MET A 100 4.72 6.06 5.38
N LEU A 101 3.70 5.21 5.51
CA LEU A 101 3.10 4.47 4.39
C LEU A 101 2.17 5.34 3.54
N ALA A 102 1.52 6.33 4.14
CA ALA A 102 0.64 7.24 3.42
C ALA A 102 1.41 8.07 2.37
N GLY A 103 0.91 8.11 1.14
CA GLY A 103 1.56 8.79 0.02
C GLY A 103 2.76 8.06 -0.59
N SER A 104 3.00 6.81 -0.18
CA SER A 104 4.04 5.95 -0.75
C SER A 104 3.51 5.13 -1.94
N ASN A 105 4.36 4.37 -2.64
CA ASN A 105 3.91 3.52 -3.76
C ASN A 105 2.88 2.41 -3.41
N ILE A 106 2.65 2.14 -2.12
CA ILE A 106 1.66 1.18 -1.63
C ILE A 106 0.36 1.84 -1.12
N ASP A 107 0.20 3.13 -1.36
CA ASP A 107 -1.03 3.88 -1.10
C ASP A 107 -1.71 4.24 -2.43
N TRP A 108 -3.03 4.09 -2.51
CA TRP A 108 -3.83 4.60 -3.63
C TRP A 108 -3.86 6.13 -3.68
N MET A 109 -3.53 6.82 -2.58
CA MET A 109 -3.46 8.27 -2.47
C MET A 109 -4.77 8.99 -2.83
N TYR A 110 -5.93 8.38 -2.51
CA TYR A 110 -7.20 9.00 -2.78
C TYR A 110 -7.35 10.35 -2.06
N ARG A 111 -8.10 11.24 -2.70
CA ARG A 111 -8.42 12.57 -2.16
C ARG A 111 -9.92 12.79 -2.21
N MET A 112 -10.45 13.31 -1.12
CA MET A 112 -11.85 13.74 -1.08
C MET A 112 -12.04 15.00 -1.91
N GLN A 113 -13.23 15.16 -2.48
CA GLN A 113 -13.61 16.47 -3.02
C GLN A 113 -13.62 17.51 -1.87
N PRO A 114 -13.18 18.75 -2.13
CA PRO A 114 -13.20 19.80 -1.12
C PRO A 114 -14.62 20.07 -0.61
N ASP A 115 -14.76 20.22 0.71
CA ASP A 115 -16.02 20.54 1.38
C ASP A 115 -15.84 21.72 2.35
N GLN A 116 -16.93 22.37 2.73
CA GLN A 116 -16.92 23.54 3.62
C GLN A 116 -16.57 23.19 5.07
N HIS A 117 -16.81 21.97 5.51
CA HIS A 117 -16.69 21.59 6.93
C HIS A 117 -15.42 20.79 7.24
N SER A 118 -14.83 20.14 6.24
CA SER A 118 -13.71 19.21 6.43
C SER A 118 -12.37 19.76 5.93
N CYS A 119 -11.27 19.32 6.54
CA CYS A 119 -9.88 19.60 6.10
C CYS A 119 -9.56 21.07 5.75
N ARG A 120 -10.21 22.03 6.43
CA ARG A 120 -10.08 23.48 6.19
C ARG A 120 -8.64 24.01 6.37
N SER A 121 -7.82 23.30 7.14
CA SER A 121 -6.40 23.64 7.37
C SER A 121 -5.47 23.22 6.23
N ARG A 122 -5.94 22.48 5.22
CA ARG A 122 -5.14 22.08 4.05
C ARG A 122 -5.28 23.09 2.91
N LYS A 123 -4.19 23.33 2.16
CA LYS A 123 -4.16 24.30 1.03
C LYS A 123 -5.30 24.06 0.01
N GLU A 124 -5.59 22.81 -0.30
CA GLU A 124 -6.64 22.42 -1.28
C GLU A 124 -8.00 22.11 -0.63
N ARG A 125 -8.13 22.28 0.70
CA ARG A 125 -9.33 21.90 1.48
C ARG A 125 -9.81 20.46 1.22
N SER A 126 -8.90 19.60 0.77
CA SER A 126 -9.14 18.19 0.47
C SER A 126 -8.46 17.31 1.51
N CYS A 127 -9.18 16.28 1.97
CA CYS A 127 -8.65 15.27 2.87
C CYS A 127 -7.96 14.16 2.09
N ALA A 128 -6.74 13.81 2.49
CA ALA A 128 -6.09 12.58 2.05
C ALA A 128 -6.82 11.38 2.68
N MET A 129 -7.10 10.37 1.87
CA MET A 129 -7.81 9.17 2.28
C MET A 129 -6.94 7.96 1.91
N PRO A 130 -5.95 7.63 2.75
CA PRO A 130 -5.00 6.57 2.44
C PRO A 130 -5.73 5.24 2.33
N ARG A 131 -5.40 4.46 1.31
CA ARG A 131 -5.91 3.11 1.12
C ARG A 131 -4.76 2.21 0.68
N GLY A 132 -4.62 1.08 1.36
CA GLY A 132 -3.62 0.08 1.00
C GLY A 132 -3.78 -0.39 -0.43
N LYS A 133 -2.67 -0.42 -1.14
CA LYS A 133 -2.50 -0.97 -2.48
C LYS A 133 -1.44 -2.06 -2.38
N VAL A 134 -1.79 -3.12 -1.67
CA VAL A 134 -0.94 -4.30 -1.44
C VAL A 134 -1.79 -5.55 -1.41
N ARG A 135 -1.18 -6.67 -1.76
CA ARG A 135 -1.72 -8.02 -1.55
C ARG A 135 -1.06 -8.60 -0.30
N LYS A 136 -1.81 -9.30 0.55
CA LYS A 136 -1.20 -10.15 1.58
C LYS A 136 -0.71 -11.45 0.97
N ASN A 137 0.42 -11.96 1.45
CA ASN A 137 0.84 -13.32 1.21
C ASN A 137 -0.15 -14.26 1.92
N LEU A 138 -1.11 -14.74 1.16
CA LEU A 138 -2.06 -15.75 1.58
C LEU A 138 -1.89 -16.89 0.58
N PHE A 139 -1.70 -18.09 1.13
CA PHE A 139 -1.49 -19.37 0.47
C PHE A 139 -0.03 -19.69 0.10
#